data_AF-A0A2P5TKT7-F1
#
_entry.id   AF-A0A2P5TKT7-F1
#
_cell.length_a   1.000
_cell.length_b   1.000
_cell.length_c   1.000
_cell.angle_alpha   90.00
_cell.angle_beta   90.00
_cell.angle_gamma   90.00
#
_symmetry.space_group_name_H-M   'P 1'
#
loop_
_entity.id
_entity.type
_entity.pdbx_description
1 polymer ?
#
loop_
_entity_poly.entity_id
_entity_poly.type
_entity_poly.pdbx_seq_one_letter_code
_entity_poly.pdbx_strand_id
1 'polypeptide(L)'
;MSELNRRDPRLAWILRNRLHPRHDELNGQPTRGPTGLLRKNPRPQWQYGPSGLRRLDRLNMGGAAGVTQLSSKKRNEQPVLPLHQVVEPQAYIAVWLQTSGGRLTSHCKDVLGQAQQLAVAREQSTAVLGVLCGELKESVEGAGIDRLLQIQGPEYDGYQPEAWSQLCTQVETALKPLYWLLPDSGESAELGRRLGVALGERPATGVWKLEADTLLA
;
A
#
# COMPACT_ATOMS: atom_id res chain seq x y z
N MET A 1 -22.12 3.44 21.67
CA MET A 1 -21.62 4.78 22.05
C MET A 1 -20.60 5.19 21.00
N SER A 2 -20.90 6.22 20.21
CA SER A 2 -20.07 6.62 19.05
C SER A 2 -18.66 7.01 19.49
N GLU A 3 -17.62 6.34 18.97
CA GLU A 3 -16.21 6.70 19.14
C GLU A 3 -15.81 7.97 18.36
N LEU A 4 -16.72 8.93 18.25
CA LEU A 4 -16.41 10.23 17.69
C LEU A 4 -15.66 11.01 18.75
N ASN A 5 -14.40 11.34 18.44
CA ASN A 5 -13.55 12.14 19.30
C ASN A 5 -14.10 13.57 19.39
N ARG A 6 -15.05 13.80 20.29
CA ARG A 6 -15.73 15.08 20.44
C ARG A 6 -14.79 16.08 21.11
N ARG A 7 -14.60 17.23 20.47
CA ARG A 7 -13.80 18.32 21.03
C ARG A 7 -14.52 18.88 22.26
N ASP A 8 -13.83 18.94 23.40
CA ASP A 8 -14.37 19.55 24.62
C ASP A 8 -14.55 21.07 24.41
N PRO A 9 -15.79 21.61 24.47
CA PRO A 9 -16.05 23.03 24.26
C PRO A 9 -15.39 23.91 25.33
N ARG A 10 -15.21 23.41 26.56
CA ARG A 10 -14.58 24.16 27.66
C ARG A 10 -13.10 24.36 27.40
N LEU A 11 -12.39 23.31 26.97
CA LEU A 11 -10.98 23.40 26.59
C LEU A 11 -10.78 24.31 25.37
N ALA A 12 -11.70 24.28 24.40
CA ALA A 12 -11.66 25.17 23.25
C ALA A 12 -11.84 26.66 23.63
N TRP A 13 -12.70 26.94 24.62
CA TRP A 13 -12.88 28.30 25.15
C TRP A 13 -11.65 28.81 25.89
N ILE A 14 -11.05 27.99 26.77
CA ILE A 14 -9.82 28.33 27.50
C ILE A 14 -8.67 28.61 26.53
N LEU A 15 -8.51 27.79 25.48
CA LEU A 15 -7.45 27.96 24.49
C LEU A 15 -7.64 29.23 23.63
N ARG A 16 -8.87 29.74 23.49
CA ARG A 16 -9.14 31.01 22.81
C ARG A 16 -8.89 32.23 23.70
N ASN A 17 -9.10 32.10 25.01
CA ASN A 17 -8.95 33.20 25.96
C ASN A 17 -7.53 33.28 26.52
N ARG A 18 -6.72 34.21 25.99
CA ARG A 18 -5.31 34.42 26.43
C ARG A 18 -5.16 34.89 27.87
N LEU A 19 -6.20 35.48 28.45
CA LEU A 19 -6.19 35.96 29.84
C LEU A 19 -6.69 34.90 30.83
N HIS A 20 -7.10 33.73 30.33
CA HIS A 20 -7.56 32.67 31.21
C HIS A 20 -6.37 32.08 32.00
N PRO A 21 -6.50 31.83 33.31
CA PRO A 21 -5.40 31.32 34.14
C PRO A 21 -4.76 30.03 33.61
N ARG A 22 -5.58 29.15 33.01
CA ARG A 22 -5.16 27.88 32.39
C ARG A 22 -4.82 27.99 30.89
N HIS A 23 -4.69 29.19 30.34
CA HIS A 23 -4.39 29.37 28.92
C HIS A 23 -3.04 28.75 28.56
N ASP A 24 -2.01 29.03 29.35
CA ASP A 24 -0.64 28.58 29.09
C ASP A 24 -0.49 27.06 29.22
N GLU A 25 -1.30 26.40 30.07
CA GLU A 25 -1.32 24.93 30.21
C GLU A 25 -1.78 24.22 28.92
N LEU A 26 -2.71 24.83 28.18
CA LEU A 26 -3.26 24.27 26.94
C LEU A 26 -2.55 24.78 25.69
N ASN A 27 -1.74 25.84 25.82
CA ASN A 27 -1.00 26.41 24.71
C ASN A 27 0.19 25.50 24.34
N GLY A 28 0.53 25.45 23.06
CA GLY A 28 1.60 24.56 22.56
C GLY A 28 1.23 23.07 22.44
N GLN A 29 0.07 22.63 22.92
CA GLN A 29 -0.41 21.26 22.68
C GLN A 29 -0.85 21.05 21.22
N PRO A 30 -0.62 19.86 20.64
CA PRO A 30 -1.10 19.54 19.31
C PRO A 30 -2.63 19.54 19.29
N THR A 31 -3.21 20.23 18.31
CA THR A 31 -4.68 20.35 18.19
C THR A 31 -5.21 19.36 17.16
N ARG A 32 -6.33 18.70 17.43
CA ARG A 32 -6.95 17.81 16.42
C ARG A 32 -7.79 18.61 15.44
N GLY A 33 -7.62 18.32 14.15
CA GLY A 33 -8.42 18.88 13.06
C GLY A 33 -9.81 18.23 12.96
N PRO A 34 -10.68 18.72 12.06
CA PRO A 34 -12.02 18.15 11.82
C PRO A 34 -11.98 16.67 11.41
N THR A 35 -10.89 16.25 10.77
CA THR A 35 -10.60 14.87 10.35
C THR A 35 -10.02 13.98 11.47
N GLY A 36 -9.89 14.49 12.70
CA GLY A 36 -9.33 13.76 13.84
C GLY A 36 -7.79 13.70 13.88
N LEU A 37 -7.12 14.06 12.78
CA LEU A 37 -5.66 14.13 12.69
C LEU A 37 -5.09 15.22 13.61
N LEU A 38 -3.99 14.89 14.30
CA LEU A 38 -3.22 15.84 15.10
C LEU A 38 -2.54 16.86 14.17
N ARG A 39 -2.66 18.14 14.50
CA ARG A 39 -2.06 19.28 13.80
C ARG A 39 -1.14 20.02 14.75
N LYS A 40 0.06 20.34 14.26
CA LYS A 40 0.98 21.26 14.94
C LYS A 40 0.37 22.65 14.97
N ASN A 41 0.45 23.34 16.10
CA ASN A 41 -0.01 24.73 16.20
C ASN A 41 0.91 25.64 15.33
N PRO A 42 0.39 26.36 14.33
CA PRO A 42 1.21 27.22 13.46
C PRO A 42 1.75 28.47 14.16
N ARG A 43 1.24 28.81 15.37
CA ARG A 43 1.67 29.96 16.17
C ARG A 43 2.27 29.48 17.50
N PRO A 44 3.46 28.87 17.50
CA PRO A 44 4.13 28.49 18.74
C PRO A 44 4.42 29.72 19.60
N GLN A 45 4.35 29.55 20.93
CA GLN A 45 4.72 30.61 21.87
C GLN A 45 6.23 30.88 21.81
N TRP A 46 6.60 32.12 22.10
CA TRP A 46 7.99 32.51 22.27
C TRP A 46 8.46 32.17 23.67
N GLN A 47 9.63 31.56 23.79
CA GLN A 47 10.26 31.28 25.08
C GLN A 47 11.50 32.17 25.27
N TYR A 48 11.72 32.62 26.49
CA TYR A 48 12.93 33.35 26.86
C TYR A 48 13.94 32.35 27.42
N GLY A 49 15.12 32.29 26.80
CA GLY A 49 16.22 31.49 27.34
C GLY A 49 16.86 32.14 28.56
N PRO A 50 17.78 31.45 29.26
CA PRO A 50 18.52 32.00 30.39
C PRO A 50 19.29 33.30 30.09
N SER A 51 19.61 33.53 28.82
CA SER A 51 20.25 34.76 28.32
C SER A 51 19.28 35.92 28.05
N GLY A 52 17.98 35.78 28.35
CA GLY A 52 16.96 36.80 28.12
C GLY A 52 16.57 37.01 26.65
N LEU A 53 17.15 36.25 25.72
CA LEU A 53 16.83 36.33 24.30
C LEU A 53 15.57 35.52 23.97
N ARG A 54 14.67 36.15 23.23
CA ARG A 54 13.40 35.56 22.76
C ARG A 54 13.67 34.57 21.63
N ARG A 55 13.27 33.31 21.81
CA ARG A 55 13.47 32.22 20.83
C ARG A 55 12.15 31.51 20.51
N LEU A 56 12.03 31.01 19.28
CA LEU A 56 10.96 30.09 18.87
C LEU A 56 11.42 28.67 19.14
N ASP A 57 10.82 27.99 20.13
CA ASP A 57 11.06 26.57 20.33
C ASP A 57 10.27 25.77 19.28
N ARG A 58 10.94 25.43 18.18
CA ARG A 58 10.36 24.64 17.09
C ARG A 58 10.29 23.14 17.42
N LEU A 59 11.09 22.70 18.39
CA LEU A 59 11.21 21.31 18.82
C LEU A 59 10.31 21.00 20.02
N ASN A 60 9.73 22.02 20.66
CA ASN A 60 8.84 21.89 21.82
C ASN A 60 9.52 21.11 22.96
N MET A 61 10.82 21.33 23.15
CA MET A 61 11.67 20.56 24.06
C MET A 61 11.43 20.92 25.54
N GLY A 62 10.88 22.11 25.81
CA GLY A 62 10.52 22.55 27.17
C GLY A 62 9.16 22.07 27.68
N GLY A 63 8.32 21.51 26.81
CA GLY A 63 7.01 20.95 27.15
C GLY A 63 7.11 19.43 27.35
N ALA A 64 7.85 19.00 28.36
CA ALA A 64 7.97 17.59 28.72
C ALA A 64 6.64 17.05 29.29
N ALA A 65 5.69 16.71 28.42
CA ALA A 65 4.67 15.67 28.57
C ALA A 65 3.58 15.85 27.51
N GLY A 66 3.58 15.02 26.46
CA GLY A 66 2.32 14.77 25.73
C GLY A 66 2.45 14.49 24.24
N VAL A 67 3.49 14.98 23.54
CA VAL A 67 3.56 14.78 22.08
C VAL A 67 4.05 13.38 21.70
N THR A 68 4.87 12.74 22.54
CA THR A 68 5.51 11.46 22.21
C THR A 68 4.63 10.22 22.47
N GLN A 69 3.46 10.35 23.10
CA GLN A 69 2.64 9.20 23.53
C GLN A 69 1.21 9.15 22.97
N LEU A 70 0.77 10.12 22.17
CA LEU A 70 -0.62 10.18 21.69
C LEU A 70 -0.88 9.49 20.33
N SER A 71 0.13 8.90 19.69
CA SER A 71 0.00 8.24 18.38
C SER A 71 0.06 6.70 18.42
N SER A 72 0.23 6.05 19.58
CA SER A 72 0.30 4.59 19.65
C SER A 72 -1.04 3.89 19.89
N LYS A 73 -2.11 4.61 20.23
CA LYS A 73 -3.44 4.03 20.50
C LYS A 73 -4.31 3.91 19.24
N LYS A 74 -3.85 3.02 18.37
CA LYS A 74 -4.59 2.04 17.57
C LYS A 74 -3.58 1.60 16.53
N ARG A 75 -2.81 0.54 16.85
CA ARG A 75 -2.47 -0.42 15.80
C ARG A 75 -3.78 -0.66 15.08
N ASN A 76 -3.86 -0.33 13.79
CA ASN A 76 -4.94 -0.78 12.95
C ASN A 76 -4.97 -2.29 13.14
N GLU A 77 -5.88 -2.77 13.98
CA GLU A 77 -6.22 -4.17 14.08
C GLU A 77 -6.76 -4.48 12.70
N GLN A 78 -5.91 -5.13 11.89
CA GLN A 78 -6.28 -5.44 10.52
C GLN A 78 -7.54 -6.31 10.61
N PRO A 79 -8.64 -5.90 9.95
CA PRO A 79 -9.85 -6.69 9.98
C PRO A 79 -9.51 -8.09 9.49
N VAL A 80 -9.91 -9.11 10.26
CA VAL A 80 -9.75 -10.51 9.86
C VAL A 80 -10.64 -10.70 8.64
N LEU A 81 -10.02 -10.82 7.47
CA LEU A 81 -10.72 -11.09 6.22
C LEU A 81 -11.25 -12.53 6.25
N PRO A 82 -12.44 -12.80 5.70
CA PRO A 82 -12.90 -14.17 5.52
C PRO A 82 -11.90 -14.92 4.64
N LEU A 83 -11.59 -16.17 5.01
CA LEU A 83 -10.67 -16.99 4.24
C LEU A 83 -11.31 -17.34 2.89
N HIS A 84 -10.76 -16.79 1.82
CA HIS A 84 -11.07 -17.19 0.44
C HIS A 84 -10.11 -18.29 0.03
N GLN A 85 -10.62 -19.43 -0.45
CA GLN A 85 -9.80 -20.53 -0.93
C GLN A 85 -10.40 -21.12 -2.21
N VAL A 86 -9.60 -21.09 -3.28
CA VAL A 86 -9.90 -21.78 -4.52
C VAL A 86 -9.31 -23.19 -4.43
N VAL A 87 -10.15 -24.21 -4.27
CA VAL A 87 -9.70 -25.61 -4.12
C VAL A 87 -9.31 -26.18 -5.49
N GLU A 88 -10.24 -26.14 -6.44
CA GLU A 88 -10.05 -26.59 -7.83
C GLU A 88 -10.27 -25.41 -8.79
N PRO A 89 -9.18 -24.77 -9.26
CA PRO A 89 -9.28 -23.71 -10.25
C PRO A 89 -9.59 -24.29 -11.63
N GLN A 90 -10.66 -23.80 -12.26
CA GLN A 90 -11.00 -24.09 -13.66
C GLN A 90 -10.23 -23.17 -14.62
N ALA A 91 -9.84 -21.99 -14.15
CA ALA A 91 -9.11 -21.00 -14.91
C ALA A 91 -8.07 -20.28 -14.04
N TYR A 92 -7.10 -19.64 -14.70
CA TYR A 92 -6.06 -18.86 -14.04
C TYR A 92 -6.01 -17.43 -14.56
N ILE A 93 -5.68 -16.49 -13.67
CA ILE A 93 -5.21 -15.15 -14.04
C ILE A 93 -3.76 -15.05 -13.58
N ALA A 94 -2.83 -14.91 -14.53
CA ALA A 94 -1.42 -14.84 -14.24
C ALA A 94 -0.98 -13.40 -13.95
N VAL A 95 -0.24 -13.22 -12.87
CA VAL A 95 0.29 -11.93 -12.44
C VAL A 95 1.79 -12.02 -12.27
N TRP A 96 2.55 -11.17 -12.98
CA TRP A 96 3.99 -11.05 -12.75
C TRP A 96 4.26 -10.29 -11.46
N LEU A 97 4.96 -10.93 -10.53
CA LEU A 97 5.27 -10.37 -9.22
C LEU A 97 6.59 -9.60 -9.26
N GLN A 98 6.49 -8.28 -9.28
CA GLN A 98 7.66 -7.42 -9.12
C GLN A 98 7.98 -7.25 -7.64
N THR A 99 9.22 -7.58 -7.26
CA THR A 99 9.71 -7.39 -5.89
C THR A 99 10.84 -6.36 -5.83
N SER A 100 10.99 -5.72 -4.67
CA SER A 100 12.11 -4.85 -4.33
C SER A 100 12.65 -5.28 -2.97
N GLY A 101 13.90 -5.74 -2.93
CA GLY A 101 14.51 -6.28 -1.71
C GLY A 101 13.76 -7.48 -1.10
N GLY A 102 13.10 -8.28 -1.95
CA GLY A 102 12.28 -9.43 -1.53
C GLY A 102 10.90 -9.08 -0.98
N ARG A 103 10.41 -7.85 -1.20
CA ARG A 103 9.06 -7.41 -0.83
C ARG A 103 8.26 -7.04 -2.07
N LEU A 104 6.95 -7.26 -2.06
CA LEU A 104 6.08 -6.89 -3.19
C LEU A 104 6.01 -5.36 -3.30
N THR A 105 6.15 -4.84 -4.52
CA THR A 105 5.97 -3.39 -4.77
C THR A 105 4.51 -2.99 -4.57
N SER A 106 4.26 -1.70 -4.27
CA SER A 106 2.88 -1.20 -4.12
C SER A 106 2.05 -1.43 -5.38
N HIS A 107 2.62 -1.14 -6.55
CA HIS A 107 1.96 -1.35 -7.85
C HIS A 107 1.61 -2.81 -8.08
N CYS A 108 2.48 -3.75 -7.69
CA CYS A 108 2.18 -5.17 -7.78
C CYS A 108 1.01 -5.58 -6.87
N LYS A 109 0.92 -5.02 -5.65
CA LYS A 109 -0.22 -5.25 -4.75
C LYS A 109 -1.53 -4.72 -5.34
N ASP A 110 -1.50 -3.56 -5.99
CA ASP A 110 -2.68 -2.99 -6.67
C ASP A 110 -3.13 -3.88 -7.85
N VAL A 111 -2.19 -4.37 -8.65
CA VAL A 111 -2.45 -5.32 -9.76
C VAL A 111 -3.03 -6.64 -9.25
N LEU A 112 -2.54 -7.17 -8.13
CA LEU A 112 -3.11 -8.37 -7.50
C LEU A 112 -4.54 -8.13 -7.01
N GLY A 113 -4.83 -6.96 -6.45
CA GLY A 113 -6.18 -6.56 -6.08
C GLY A 113 -7.11 -6.54 -7.30
N GLN A 114 -6.64 -5.99 -8.43
CA GLN A 114 -7.38 -6.00 -9.70
C GLN A 114 -7.58 -7.42 -10.23
N ALA A 115 -6.57 -8.29 -10.15
CA ALA A 115 -6.65 -9.69 -10.57
C ALA A 115 -7.73 -10.45 -9.79
N GLN A 116 -7.81 -10.22 -8.48
CA GLN A 116 -8.85 -10.81 -7.63
C GLN A 116 -10.24 -10.29 -7.96
N GLN A 117 -10.38 -8.98 -8.25
CA GLN A 117 -11.67 -8.44 -8.71
C GLN A 117 -12.14 -9.09 -10.02
N LEU A 118 -11.22 -9.35 -10.95
CA LEU A 118 -11.54 -10.09 -12.18
C LEU A 118 -11.91 -11.55 -11.91
N ALA A 119 -11.18 -12.22 -11.02
CA ALA A 119 -11.46 -13.61 -10.66
C ALA A 119 -12.85 -13.75 -10.02
N VAL A 120 -13.21 -12.84 -9.10
CA VAL A 120 -14.51 -12.82 -8.42
C VAL A 120 -15.65 -12.43 -9.37
N ALA A 121 -15.40 -11.59 -10.37
CA ALA A 121 -16.40 -11.20 -11.36
C ALA A 121 -16.76 -12.33 -12.35
N ARG A 122 -15.97 -13.41 -12.39
CA ARG A 122 -16.19 -14.57 -13.26
C ARG A 122 -17.13 -15.58 -12.59
N GLU A 123 -17.95 -16.25 -13.40
CA GLU A 123 -18.80 -17.35 -12.93
C GLU A 123 -17.99 -18.63 -12.61
N GLN A 124 -16.84 -18.79 -13.29
CA GLN A 124 -15.97 -19.95 -13.15
C GLN A 124 -15.00 -19.76 -11.97
N SER A 125 -14.70 -20.86 -11.28
CA SER A 125 -13.67 -20.91 -10.22
C SER A 125 -12.30 -20.53 -10.79
N THR A 126 -11.90 -19.27 -10.59
CA THR A 126 -10.68 -18.69 -11.18
C THR A 126 -9.68 -18.40 -10.07
N ALA A 127 -8.45 -18.92 -10.19
CA ALA A 127 -7.37 -18.63 -9.24
C ALA A 127 -6.41 -17.56 -9.79
N VAL A 128 -5.95 -16.67 -8.91
CA VAL A 128 -4.86 -15.76 -9.20
C VAL A 128 -3.52 -16.48 -8.98
N LEU A 129 -2.77 -16.63 -10.08
CA LEU A 129 -1.43 -17.20 -10.10
C LEU A 129 -0.38 -16.09 -10.07
N GLY A 130 0.35 -15.98 -8.97
CA GLY A 130 1.54 -15.13 -8.90
C GLY A 130 2.75 -15.84 -9.47
N VAL A 131 3.47 -15.20 -10.40
CA VAL A 131 4.73 -15.70 -10.98
C VAL A 131 5.86 -14.81 -10.52
N LEU A 132 6.89 -15.38 -9.89
CA LEU A 132 8.04 -14.67 -9.35
C LEU A 132 9.34 -15.39 -9.68
N CYS A 133 10.31 -14.63 -10.18
CA CYS A 133 11.72 -15.02 -10.18
C CYS A 133 12.44 -14.39 -8.99
N GLY A 134 13.12 -15.21 -8.18
CA GLY A 134 13.92 -14.77 -7.05
C GLY A 134 13.27 -14.98 -5.68
N GLU A 135 13.82 -14.30 -4.68
CA GLU A 135 13.44 -14.48 -3.28
C GLU A 135 12.25 -13.60 -2.89
N LEU A 136 11.27 -14.19 -2.21
CA LEU A 136 10.17 -13.49 -1.55
C LEU A 136 10.31 -13.62 -0.04
N LYS A 137 10.63 -12.51 0.63
CA LYS A 137 10.86 -12.45 2.08
C LYS A 137 9.58 -12.08 2.85
N GLU A 138 8.61 -11.49 2.17
CA GLU A 138 7.32 -11.12 2.74
C GLU A 138 6.33 -12.29 2.63
N SER A 139 5.42 -12.42 3.60
CA SER A 139 4.31 -13.37 3.48
C SER A 139 3.38 -12.96 2.33
N VAL A 140 2.93 -13.93 1.54
CA VAL A 140 1.91 -13.74 0.49
C VAL A 140 0.48 -13.75 1.05
N GLU A 141 0.31 -14.07 2.33
CA GLU A 141 -0.98 -14.10 2.99
C GLU A 141 -1.65 -12.71 2.92
N GLY A 142 -2.87 -12.67 2.37
CA GLY A 142 -3.61 -11.43 2.20
C GLY A 142 -3.15 -10.55 1.03
N ALA A 143 -2.14 -10.96 0.26
CA ALA A 143 -1.72 -10.23 -0.95
C ALA A 143 -2.66 -10.46 -2.15
N GLY A 144 -3.61 -11.41 -2.05
CA GLY A 144 -4.52 -11.78 -3.14
C GLY A 144 -3.94 -12.83 -4.10
N ILE A 145 -2.97 -13.63 -3.65
CA ILE A 145 -2.37 -14.71 -4.44
C ILE A 145 -2.99 -16.04 -3.99
N ASP A 146 -3.62 -16.78 -4.92
CA ASP A 146 -4.20 -18.10 -4.64
C ASP A 146 -3.20 -19.24 -4.90
N ARG A 147 -2.32 -19.05 -5.89
CA ARG A 147 -1.23 -19.96 -6.26
C ARG A 147 0.03 -19.16 -6.52
N LEU A 148 1.18 -19.64 -6.05
CA LEU A 148 2.48 -18.99 -6.25
C LEU A 148 3.41 -19.93 -7.01
N LEU A 149 3.87 -19.50 -8.18
CA LEU A 149 4.99 -20.09 -8.90
C LEU A 149 6.23 -19.24 -8.62
N GLN A 150 7.03 -19.68 -7.64
CA GLN A 150 8.29 -19.06 -7.31
C GLN A 150 9.45 -19.87 -7.89
N ILE A 151 10.29 -19.24 -8.70
CA ILE A 151 11.44 -19.87 -9.32
C ILE A 151 12.71 -19.20 -8.80
N GLN A 152 13.67 -20.05 -8.44
CA GLN A 152 14.98 -19.63 -7.95
C GLN A 152 16.05 -20.31 -8.81
N GLY A 153 17.09 -19.58 -9.15
CA GLY A 153 18.21 -20.09 -9.92
C GLY A 153 19.13 -18.96 -10.36
N PRO A 154 20.43 -19.24 -10.60
CA PRO A 154 21.38 -18.24 -11.06
C PRO A 154 21.00 -17.67 -12.44
N GLU A 155 20.30 -18.45 -13.27
CA GLU A 155 19.76 -18.03 -14.57
C GLU A 155 18.64 -16.98 -14.49
N TYR A 156 18.09 -16.75 -13.30
CA TYR A 156 17.04 -15.77 -13.03
C TYR A 156 17.51 -14.65 -12.10
N ASP A 157 18.81 -14.60 -11.78
CA ASP A 157 19.38 -13.57 -10.90
C ASP A 157 19.69 -12.27 -11.66
N GLY A 158 19.33 -11.15 -11.05
CA GLY A 158 19.36 -9.83 -11.67
C GLY A 158 18.42 -9.71 -12.87
N TYR A 159 18.71 -8.75 -13.75
CA TYR A 159 17.88 -8.46 -14.91
C TYR A 159 18.09 -9.51 -16.03
N GLN A 160 17.12 -10.40 -16.24
CA GLN A 160 17.19 -11.52 -17.19
C GLN A 160 15.95 -11.60 -18.10
N PRO A 161 15.77 -10.66 -19.03
CA PRO A 161 14.52 -10.54 -19.79
C PRO A 161 14.24 -11.74 -20.70
N GLU A 162 15.26 -12.36 -21.30
CA GLU A 162 15.11 -13.56 -22.12
C GLU A 162 14.63 -14.75 -21.28
N ALA A 163 15.25 -15.01 -20.12
CA ALA A 163 14.84 -16.09 -19.24
C ALA A 163 13.42 -15.89 -18.69
N TRP A 164 13.08 -14.66 -18.29
CA TRP A 164 11.74 -14.33 -17.76
C TRP A 164 10.65 -14.47 -18.81
N SER A 165 10.89 -14.00 -20.04
CA SER A 165 9.94 -14.15 -21.14
C SER A 165 9.73 -15.61 -21.54
N GLN A 166 10.81 -16.41 -21.58
CA GLN A 166 10.72 -17.85 -21.81
C GLN A 166 9.90 -18.54 -20.73
N LEU A 167 10.14 -18.21 -19.46
CA LEU A 167 9.35 -18.72 -18.34
C LEU A 167 7.86 -18.39 -18.51
N CYS A 168 7.53 -17.13 -18.79
CA CYS A 168 6.13 -16.72 -18.97
C CYS A 168 5.48 -17.48 -20.14
N THR A 169 6.21 -17.73 -21.23
CA THR A 169 5.72 -18.53 -22.37
C THR A 169 5.50 -20.00 -22.00
N GLN A 170 6.35 -20.57 -21.14
CA GLN A 170 6.15 -21.93 -20.61
C GLN A 170 4.91 -22.00 -19.72
N VAL A 171 4.72 -21.00 -18.84
CA VAL A 171 3.52 -20.87 -18.00
C VAL A 171 2.26 -20.76 -18.87
N GLU A 172 2.32 -19.95 -19.92
CA GLU A 172 1.22 -19.82 -20.89
C GLU A 172 0.87 -21.17 -21.52
N THR A 173 1.88 -21.91 -21.98
CA THR A 173 1.69 -23.20 -22.63
C THR A 173 1.09 -24.24 -21.67
N ALA A 174 1.54 -24.23 -20.41
CA ALA A 174 1.14 -25.22 -19.41
C ALA A 174 -0.24 -24.95 -18.80
N LEU A 175 -0.55 -23.69 -18.50
CA LEU A 175 -1.73 -23.31 -17.71
C LEU A 175 -2.79 -22.52 -18.50
N LYS A 176 -2.42 -21.95 -19.65
CA LYS A 176 -3.31 -21.14 -20.51
C LYS A 176 -4.16 -20.15 -19.69
N PRO A 177 -3.52 -19.25 -18.91
CA PRO A 177 -4.24 -18.25 -18.13
C PRO A 177 -5.13 -17.40 -19.05
N LEU A 178 -6.27 -16.98 -18.53
CA LEU A 178 -7.21 -16.11 -19.27
C LEU A 178 -6.60 -14.74 -19.53
N TYR A 179 -5.82 -14.23 -18.56
CA TYR A 179 -5.20 -12.92 -18.61
C TYR A 179 -3.79 -12.97 -18.02
N TRP A 180 -2.92 -12.17 -18.62
CA TRP A 180 -1.66 -11.74 -18.03
C TRP A 180 -1.79 -10.31 -17.54
N LEU A 181 -1.52 -10.10 -16.26
CA LEU A 181 -1.43 -8.78 -15.67
C LEU A 181 0.00 -8.53 -15.20
N LEU A 182 0.58 -7.43 -15.67
CA LEU A 182 1.93 -7.02 -15.31
C LEU A 182 1.88 -5.58 -14.82
N PRO A 183 2.56 -5.25 -13.71
CA PRO A 183 2.82 -3.88 -13.33
C PRO A 183 3.47 -3.11 -14.49
N ASP A 184 2.81 -2.05 -14.98
CA ASP A 184 3.33 -1.18 -16.05
C ASP A 184 4.41 -0.22 -15.52
N SER A 185 5.47 -0.78 -14.94
CA SER A 185 6.60 -0.04 -14.38
C SER A 185 7.92 -0.82 -14.50
N GLY A 186 8.99 -0.10 -14.87
CA GLY A 186 10.35 -0.65 -14.92
C GLY A 186 10.46 -1.89 -15.82
N GLU A 187 11.18 -2.89 -15.33
CA GLU A 187 11.48 -4.14 -16.03
C GLU A 187 10.23 -4.98 -16.34
N SER A 188 9.20 -4.90 -15.49
CA SER A 188 7.92 -5.60 -15.69
C SER A 188 7.18 -5.11 -16.93
N ALA A 189 7.21 -3.80 -17.21
CA ALA A 189 6.59 -3.25 -18.41
C ALA A 189 7.29 -3.73 -19.70
N GLU A 190 8.61 -3.83 -19.66
CA GLU A 190 9.37 -4.41 -20.78
C GLU A 190 9.04 -5.88 -20.98
N LEU A 191 9.02 -6.66 -19.89
CA LEU A 191 8.63 -8.07 -19.94
C LEU A 191 7.24 -8.25 -20.56
N GLY A 192 6.26 -7.41 -20.19
CA GLY A 192 4.91 -7.48 -20.75
C GLY A 192 4.88 -7.25 -22.26
N ARG A 193 5.70 -6.31 -22.77
CA ARG A 193 5.83 -6.08 -24.22
C ARG A 193 6.49 -7.28 -24.92
N ARG A 194 7.55 -7.84 -24.34
CA ARG A 194 8.23 -9.03 -24.88
C ARG A 194 7.30 -10.25 -24.91
N LEU A 195 6.55 -10.46 -23.83
CA LEU A 195 5.55 -11.52 -23.73
C LEU A 195 4.46 -11.35 -24.77
N GLY A 196 3.90 -10.14 -24.94
CA GLY A 196 2.92 -9.87 -25.99
C GLY A 196 3.41 -10.26 -27.38
N VAL A 197 4.65 -9.88 -27.73
CA VAL A 197 5.27 -10.30 -29.00
C VAL A 197 5.42 -11.82 -29.10
N ALA A 198 5.88 -12.49 -28.03
CA ALA A 198 6.06 -13.94 -28.01
C ALA A 198 4.74 -14.71 -28.17
N LEU A 199 3.64 -14.18 -27.62
CA LEU A 199 2.30 -14.76 -27.72
C LEU A 199 1.56 -14.35 -29.00
N GLY A 200 2.07 -13.38 -29.76
CA GLY A 200 1.38 -12.81 -30.91
C GLY A 200 0.20 -11.89 -30.53
N GLU A 201 0.17 -11.42 -29.28
CA GLU A 201 -0.90 -10.61 -28.70
C GLU A 201 -0.49 -9.14 -28.56
N ARG A 202 -1.48 -8.24 -28.55
CA ARG A 202 -1.24 -6.80 -28.35
C ARG A 202 -1.43 -6.43 -26.88
N PRO A 203 -0.37 -6.11 -26.12
CA PRO A 203 -0.51 -5.72 -24.73
C PRO A 203 -1.15 -4.33 -24.63
N ALA A 204 -2.13 -4.19 -23.74
CA ALA A 204 -2.67 -2.89 -23.35
C ALA A 204 -1.75 -2.26 -22.29
N THR A 205 -1.22 -1.07 -22.58
CA THR A 205 -0.34 -0.30 -21.68
C THR A 205 -1.02 0.97 -21.22
N GLY A 206 -0.60 1.56 -20.09
CA GLY A 206 -1.20 2.78 -19.55
C GLY A 206 -2.62 2.60 -19.02
N VAL A 207 -3.03 1.35 -18.74
CA VAL A 207 -4.39 1.04 -18.28
C VAL A 207 -4.67 1.73 -16.95
N TRP A 208 -5.68 2.59 -16.94
CA TRP A 208 -6.18 3.24 -15.72
C TRP A 208 -7.22 2.37 -15.00
N LYS A 209 -8.09 1.68 -15.75
CA LYS A 209 -9.16 0.87 -15.19
C LYS A 209 -9.49 -0.31 -16.09
N LEU A 210 -9.77 -1.46 -15.45
CA LEU A 210 -10.21 -2.67 -16.10
C LEU A 210 -11.50 -3.17 -15.43
N GLU A 211 -12.57 -3.28 -16.21
CA GLU A 211 -13.88 -3.78 -15.77
C GLU A 211 -14.30 -4.95 -16.66
N ALA A 212 -14.23 -6.16 -16.13
CA ALA A 212 -14.48 -7.39 -16.88
C ALA A 212 -13.65 -7.43 -18.18
N ASP A 213 -14.30 -7.24 -19.34
CA ASP A 213 -13.65 -7.23 -20.66
C ASP A 213 -13.45 -5.81 -21.24
N THR A 214 -13.77 -4.76 -20.47
CA THR A 214 -13.63 -3.36 -20.89
C THR A 214 -12.38 -2.72 -20.27
N LEU A 215 -11.52 -2.18 -21.13
CA LEU A 215 -10.30 -1.47 -20.75
C LEU A 215 -10.46 0.04 -20.95
N LEU A 216 -10.05 0.81 -19.95
CA LEU A 216 -9.85 2.25 -20.04
C LEU A 216 -8.35 2.52 -19.88
N ALA A 217 -7.70 2.95 -20.97
CA ALA A 217 -6.28 3.27 -21.07
C ALA A 217 -6.08 4.69 -21.58
#